data_AF-A0A8H3DIH6-F1
#
_entry.id   AF-A0A8H3DIH6-F1
#
_cell.length_a   1.000
_cell.length_b   1.000
_cell.length_c   1.000
_cell.angle_alpha   90.00
_cell.angle_beta   90.00
_cell.angle_gamma   90.00
#
_symmetry.space_group_name_H-M   'P 1'
#
loop_
_entity.id
_entity.type
_entity.pdbx_description
1 polymer ?
#
loop_
_entity_poly.entity_id
_entity_poly.type
_entity_poly.pdbx_seq_one_letter_code
_entity_poly.pdbx_strand_id
1 'polypeptide(L)'
;MRLRQYSISSSPLWNPSHVSLAIVVVAQGQFLGVASNYLANLHKGDRIQVSVRPSSKAFRPPTDPSVPMIMFAAGAGMAPFRGFMHAQERAIQKKAGREVAKSVLFFGCRNPGENYLYVDELMEWRTLGVLDVRPAFSRAPEKSDGKKYVQDRVWEDRELFYTCGRSYLAAAVRAVCIRIVAEHNGDERLAEELFRNNQLECFAMDIFG
;
A
#
# COMPACT_ATOMS: atom_id res chain seq x y z
N MET A 1 -13.43 18.46 -19.41
CA MET A 1 -13.41 17.78 -18.09
C MET A 1 -12.02 17.14 -17.90
N ARG A 2 -11.36 17.26 -16.74
CA ARG A 2 -10.02 16.67 -16.51
C ARG A 2 -10.14 15.21 -16.06
N LEU A 3 -9.30 14.34 -16.62
CA LEU A 3 -9.19 12.93 -16.22
C LEU A 3 -8.77 12.80 -14.75
N ARG A 4 -9.36 11.83 -14.04
CA ARG A 4 -8.95 11.44 -12.68
C ARG A 4 -8.29 10.07 -12.74
N GLN A 5 -7.23 9.92 -11.97
CA GLN A 5 -6.44 8.70 -11.92
C GLN A 5 -6.75 7.97 -10.61
N TYR A 6 -6.93 6.66 -10.72
CA TYR A 6 -7.17 5.77 -9.59
C TYR A 6 -6.27 4.56 -9.75
N SER A 7 -5.66 4.14 -8.65
CA SER A 7 -4.82 2.95 -8.62
C SER A 7 -5.72 1.72 -8.65
N ILE A 8 -5.39 0.78 -9.55
CA ILE A 8 -6.10 -0.48 -9.69
C ILE A 8 -5.84 -1.32 -8.42
N SER A 9 -6.91 -1.87 -7.85
CA SER A 9 -6.87 -2.69 -6.64
C SER A 9 -7.08 -4.19 -6.87
N SER A 10 -7.11 -4.61 -8.13
CA SER A 10 -7.16 -6.02 -8.55
C SER A 10 -5.92 -6.43 -9.33
N SER A 11 -5.78 -7.74 -9.52
CA SER A 11 -4.78 -8.31 -10.42
C SER A 11 -5.46 -8.91 -11.66
N PRO A 12 -4.88 -8.76 -12.87
CA PRO A 12 -5.34 -9.48 -14.05
C PRO A 12 -5.14 -11.01 -13.92
N LEU A 13 -4.26 -11.47 -13.03
CA LEU A 13 -4.07 -12.91 -12.75
C LEU A 13 -5.21 -13.47 -11.90
N TRP A 14 -5.80 -12.66 -11.02
CA TRP A 14 -6.98 -13.06 -10.27
C TRP A 14 -8.21 -13.14 -11.19
N ASN A 15 -8.42 -12.12 -12.01
CA ASN A 15 -9.45 -12.13 -13.04
C ASN A 15 -9.10 -11.17 -14.19
N PRO A 16 -8.83 -11.68 -15.41
CA PRO A 16 -8.37 -10.85 -16.52
C PRO A 16 -9.46 -9.92 -17.08
N SER A 17 -10.73 -10.19 -16.76
CA SER A 17 -11.88 -9.42 -17.25
C SER A 17 -12.42 -8.42 -16.22
N HIS A 18 -11.83 -8.35 -15.03
CA HIS A 18 -12.34 -7.54 -13.92
C HIS A 18 -11.28 -6.60 -13.34
N VAL A 19 -11.66 -5.32 -13.23
CA VAL A 19 -10.86 -4.27 -12.59
C VAL A 19 -11.60 -3.77 -11.36
N SER A 20 -10.92 -3.73 -10.21
CA SER A 20 -11.43 -3.08 -9.00
C SER A 20 -10.67 -1.80 -8.69
N LEU A 21 -11.36 -0.84 -8.07
CA LEU A 21 -10.79 0.43 -7.60
C LEU A 21 -11.17 0.62 -6.13
N ALA A 22 -10.30 1.29 -5.35
CA ALA A 22 -10.66 1.80 -4.03
C ALA A 22 -10.70 3.32 -4.07
N ILE A 23 -11.88 3.91 -3.85
CA ILE A 23 -12.13 5.33 -4.10
C ILE A 23 -12.59 6.00 -2.82
N VAL A 24 -11.93 7.10 -2.45
CA VAL A 24 -12.43 7.99 -1.40
C VAL A 24 -13.47 8.93 -2.02
N VAL A 25 -14.69 8.88 -1.50
CA VAL A 25 -15.74 9.83 -1.87
C VAL A 25 -15.42 11.18 -1.23
N VAL A 26 -15.28 12.21 -2.06
CA VAL A 26 -14.92 13.56 -1.60
C VAL A 26 -16.18 14.38 -1.48
N ALA A 27 -16.55 14.71 -0.25
CA ALA A 27 -17.65 15.62 0.08
C ALA A 27 -17.19 16.57 1.20
N GLN A 28 -17.29 17.88 0.96
CA GLN A 28 -16.93 18.93 1.91
C GLN A 28 -18.04 19.99 1.93
N GLY A 29 -19.00 19.85 2.85
CA GLY A 29 -20.20 20.68 2.86
C GLY A 29 -20.99 20.52 1.56
N GLN A 30 -21.18 21.61 0.82
CA GLN A 30 -21.83 21.60 -0.50
C GLN A 30 -20.88 21.22 -1.65
N PHE A 31 -19.56 21.14 -1.40
CA PHE A 31 -18.60 20.79 -2.44
C PHE A 31 -18.52 19.27 -2.61
N LEU A 32 -18.83 18.79 -3.82
CA LEU A 32 -18.75 17.39 -4.21
C LEU A 32 -17.64 17.18 -5.24
N GLY A 33 -16.74 16.22 -4.96
CA GLY A 33 -15.76 15.77 -5.94
C GLY A 33 -16.44 15.13 -7.14
N VAL A 34 -16.27 15.71 -8.33
CA VAL A 34 -16.99 15.31 -9.55
C VAL A 34 -16.81 13.82 -9.86
N ALA A 35 -15.57 13.35 -9.98
CA ALA A 35 -15.30 11.95 -10.37
C ALA A 35 -15.66 10.94 -9.27
N SER A 36 -15.36 11.26 -8.00
CA SER A 36 -15.62 10.33 -6.90
C SER A 36 -17.10 10.19 -6.58
N ASN A 37 -17.89 11.27 -6.65
CA ASN A 37 -19.34 11.18 -6.50
C ASN A 37 -20.01 10.59 -7.74
N TYR A 38 -19.50 10.87 -8.95
CA TYR A 38 -19.98 10.18 -10.16
C TYR A 38 -19.84 8.67 -10.01
N LEU A 39 -18.65 8.18 -9.65
CA LEU A 39 -18.38 6.75 -9.47
C LEU A 39 -19.18 6.14 -8.31
N ALA A 40 -19.42 6.89 -7.23
CA ALA A 40 -20.23 6.42 -6.10
C ALA A 40 -21.72 6.26 -6.41
N ASN A 41 -22.23 6.94 -7.44
CA ASN A 41 -23.63 6.88 -7.85
C ASN A 41 -23.90 5.93 -9.04
N LEU A 42 -22.88 5.18 -9.48
CA LEU A 42 -23.04 4.19 -10.55
C LEU A 42 -23.74 2.93 -10.04
N HIS A 43 -24.54 2.34 -10.91
CA HIS A 43 -25.24 1.08 -10.69
C HIS A 43 -24.69 -0.02 -11.60
N LYS A 44 -24.96 -1.27 -11.21
CA LYS A 44 -24.60 -2.44 -12.04
C LYS A 44 -25.27 -2.32 -13.41
N GLY A 45 -24.47 -2.38 -14.47
CA GLY A 45 -24.91 -2.24 -15.85
C GLY A 45 -24.56 -0.89 -16.49
N ASP A 46 -24.21 0.11 -15.67
CA ASP A 46 -23.74 1.40 -16.17
C ASP A 46 -22.42 1.25 -16.92
N ARG A 47 -22.26 2.08 -17.96
CA ARG A 47 -21.05 2.13 -18.77
C ARG A 47 -20.23 3.36 -18.39
N ILE A 48 -18.93 3.16 -18.22
CA ILE A 48 -17.96 4.22 -17.95
C ILE A 48 -16.91 4.28 -19.05
N GLN A 49 -16.43 5.48 -19.33
CA GLN A 49 -15.27 5.68 -20.18
C GLN A 49 -14.01 5.71 -19.32
N VAL A 50 -13.12 4.73 -19.53
CA VAL A 50 -11.86 4.61 -18.80
C VAL A 50 -10.74 4.23 -19.76
N SER A 51 -9.51 4.61 -19.42
CA SER A 51 -8.31 4.07 -20.07
C SER A 51 -7.32 3.62 -19.00
N VAL A 52 -6.57 2.57 -19.33
CA VAL A 52 -5.53 2.05 -18.44
C VAL A 52 -4.24 2.80 -18.69
N ARG A 53 -3.70 3.39 -17.61
CA ARG A 53 -2.37 4.02 -17.62
C ARG A 53 -1.37 3.07 -16.94
N PRO A 54 -0.26 2.71 -17.59
CA PRO A 54 0.78 1.92 -16.95
C PRO A 54 1.39 2.66 -15.75
N SER A 55 1.60 1.94 -14.65
CA SER A 55 2.39 2.45 -13.52
C SER A 55 3.88 2.53 -13.87
N SER A 56 4.62 3.33 -13.10
CA SER A 56 6.08 3.34 -13.16
C SER A 56 6.63 1.92 -12.96
N LYS A 57 7.69 1.56 -13.71
CA LYS A 57 8.36 0.26 -13.54
C LYS A 57 8.87 0.04 -12.12
N ALA A 58 9.23 1.12 -11.42
CA ALA A 58 9.62 1.07 -10.01
C ALA A 58 8.46 0.62 -9.11
N PHE A 59 7.23 1.04 -9.43
CA PHE A 59 6.01 0.70 -8.68
C PHE A 59 5.36 -0.57 -9.23
N ARG A 60 6.17 -1.61 -9.40
CA ARG A 60 5.72 -2.97 -9.71
C ARG A 60 6.25 -3.91 -8.64
N PRO A 61 5.48 -4.94 -8.26
CA PRO A 61 5.96 -5.97 -7.34
C PRO A 61 7.21 -6.66 -7.90
N PRO A 62 8.12 -7.20 -7.07
CA PRO A 62 9.21 -8.07 -7.53
C PRO A 62 8.69 -9.18 -8.44
N THR A 63 9.46 -9.63 -9.42
CA THR A 63 9.11 -10.82 -10.20
C THR A 63 9.32 -12.10 -9.41
N ASP A 64 10.25 -12.08 -8.45
CA ASP A 64 10.57 -13.21 -7.58
C ASP A 64 9.72 -13.19 -6.29
N PRO A 65 8.90 -14.23 -6.04
CA PRO A 65 8.09 -14.34 -4.83
C PRO A 65 8.90 -14.58 -3.54
N SER A 66 10.18 -14.99 -3.65
CA SER A 66 11.09 -15.15 -2.52
C SER A 66 11.60 -13.82 -1.96
N VAL A 67 11.40 -12.72 -2.68
CA VAL A 67 11.80 -11.38 -2.21
C VAL A 67 10.67 -10.81 -1.34
N PRO A 68 10.90 -10.50 -0.05
CA PRO A 68 9.89 -9.86 0.79
C PRO A 68 9.62 -8.42 0.34
N MET A 69 8.38 -7.96 0.55
CA MET A 69 7.98 -6.56 0.32
C MET A 69 7.60 -5.88 1.64
N ILE A 70 8.07 -4.66 1.84
CA ILE A 70 7.50 -3.75 2.84
C ILE A 70 6.57 -2.77 2.12
N MET A 71 5.33 -2.68 2.56
CA MET A 71 4.31 -1.83 1.98
C MET A 71 3.82 -0.84 3.04
N PHE A 72 3.76 0.44 2.68
CA PHE A 72 3.22 1.49 3.54
C PHE A 72 1.95 2.05 2.90
N ALA A 73 0.81 1.90 3.57
CA ALA A 73 -0.47 2.33 3.03
C ALA A 73 -1.32 3.03 4.08
N ALA A 74 -2.15 3.98 3.65
CA ALA A 74 -3.16 4.60 4.50
C ALA A 74 -4.47 4.79 3.74
N GLY A 75 -5.58 4.38 4.34
CA GLY A 75 -6.90 4.44 3.70
C GLY A 75 -6.91 3.83 2.29
N ALA A 76 -7.40 4.59 1.30
CA ALA A 76 -7.45 4.15 -0.10
C ALA A 76 -6.07 3.92 -0.75
N GLY A 77 -4.97 4.38 -0.13
CA GLY A 77 -3.62 4.03 -0.54
C GLY A 77 -3.32 2.52 -0.47
N MET A 78 -4.20 1.72 0.13
CA MET A 78 -4.16 0.25 0.10
C MET A 78 -4.45 -0.34 -1.29
N ALA A 79 -5.10 0.42 -2.19
CA ALA A 79 -5.52 -0.06 -3.50
C ALA A 79 -4.43 -0.86 -4.25
N PRO A 80 -3.27 -0.28 -4.59
CA PRO A 80 -2.27 -0.99 -5.37
C PRO A 80 -1.71 -2.22 -4.63
N PHE A 81 -1.59 -2.17 -3.30
CA PHE A 81 -1.08 -3.28 -2.50
C PHE A 81 -2.04 -4.46 -2.44
N ARG A 82 -3.35 -4.21 -2.41
CA ARG A 82 -4.35 -5.27 -2.63
C ARG A 82 -4.10 -5.94 -3.98
N GLY A 83 -3.89 -5.14 -5.03
CA GLY A 83 -3.51 -5.60 -6.35
C GLY A 83 -2.23 -6.44 -6.33
N PHE A 84 -1.17 -6.03 -5.62
CA PHE A 84 0.11 -6.76 -5.55
C PHE A 84 -0.01 -8.10 -4.84
N MET A 85 -0.79 -8.16 -3.75
CA MET A 85 -1.05 -9.40 -3.04
C MET A 85 -1.80 -10.41 -3.93
N HIS A 86 -2.74 -9.94 -4.75
CA HIS A 86 -3.39 -10.74 -5.80
C HIS A 86 -2.45 -11.04 -6.98
N ALA A 87 -1.62 -10.09 -7.41
CA ALA A 87 -0.80 -10.15 -8.63
C ALA A 87 0.48 -10.95 -8.50
N GLN A 88 0.98 -11.13 -7.30
CA GLN A 88 2.07 -12.07 -7.09
C GLN A 88 1.57 -13.47 -6.82
N GLU A 89 0.25 -13.69 -6.79
CA GLU A 89 -0.33 -14.97 -6.39
C GLU A 89 0.32 -15.48 -5.10
N ARG A 90 0.84 -14.62 -4.19
CA ARG A 90 1.60 -15.11 -3.04
C ARG A 90 0.79 -16.13 -2.25
N ALA A 91 -0.50 -15.84 -2.09
CA ALA A 91 -1.46 -16.78 -1.52
C ALA A 91 -1.67 -18.05 -2.38
N ILE A 92 -1.79 -17.92 -3.71
CA ILE A 92 -2.02 -19.04 -4.63
C ILE A 92 -0.77 -19.91 -4.80
N GLN A 93 0.41 -19.32 -5.01
CA GLN A 93 1.71 -19.98 -5.05
C GLN A 93 2.05 -20.64 -3.72
N LYS A 94 1.73 -20.01 -2.57
CA LYS A 94 1.87 -20.66 -1.26
C LYS A 94 0.90 -21.83 -1.12
N LYS A 95 -0.36 -21.69 -1.54
CA LYS A 95 -1.33 -22.81 -1.63
C LYS A 95 -0.86 -23.91 -2.59
N ALA A 96 -0.09 -23.55 -3.63
CA ALA A 96 0.55 -24.47 -4.57
C ALA A 96 1.93 -24.99 -4.10
N GLY A 97 2.31 -24.75 -2.84
CA GLY A 97 3.53 -25.30 -2.22
C GLY A 97 4.84 -24.60 -2.55
N ARG A 98 4.81 -23.43 -3.22
CA ARG A 98 6.03 -22.66 -3.50
C ARG A 98 6.47 -21.83 -2.29
N GLU A 99 7.78 -21.62 -2.17
CA GLU A 99 8.32 -20.69 -1.20
C GLU A 99 7.99 -19.26 -1.59
N VAL A 100 7.38 -18.56 -0.64
CA VAL A 100 6.95 -17.18 -0.78
C VAL A 100 7.42 -16.46 0.46
N ALA A 101 8.17 -15.39 0.30
CA ALA A 101 8.60 -14.59 1.43
C ALA A 101 7.41 -13.86 2.06
N LYS A 102 7.44 -13.73 3.38
CA LYS A 102 6.44 -13.00 4.14
C LYS A 102 6.61 -11.50 3.85
N SER A 103 5.57 -10.87 3.32
CA SER A 103 5.52 -9.42 3.13
C SER A 103 5.00 -8.72 4.39
N VAL A 104 5.34 -7.45 4.59
CA VAL A 104 4.86 -6.65 5.72
C VAL A 104 4.09 -5.45 5.18
N LEU A 105 2.87 -5.25 5.66
CA LEU A 105 2.02 -4.10 5.36
C LEU A 105 1.84 -3.26 6.61
N PHE A 106 2.36 -2.04 6.60
CA PHE A 106 2.01 -1.02 7.58
C PHE A 106 0.76 -0.27 7.10
N PHE A 107 -0.35 -0.42 7.81
CA PHE A 107 -1.65 0.10 7.38
C PHE A 107 -2.21 1.15 8.35
N GLY A 108 -2.31 2.39 7.88
CA GLY A 108 -2.88 3.51 8.62
C GLY A 108 -4.36 3.72 8.33
N CYS A 109 -5.18 3.81 9.37
CA CYS A 109 -6.55 4.29 9.24
C CYS A 109 -7.02 5.03 10.50
N ARG A 110 -8.29 5.47 10.54
CA ARG A 110 -8.83 6.19 11.71
C ARG A 110 -9.25 5.23 12.81
N ASN A 111 -10.19 4.35 12.47
CA ASN A 111 -10.80 3.38 13.36
C ASN A 111 -10.82 2.00 12.69
N PRO A 112 -10.62 0.91 13.46
CA PRO A 112 -10.68 -0.45 12.92
C PRO A 112 -12.07 -0.82 12.35
N GLY A 113 -13.15 -0.29 12.92
CA GLY A 113 -14.52 -0.65 12.51
C GLY A 113 -15.07 0.10 11.29
N GLU A 114 -14.40 1.17 10.86
CA GLU A 114 -14.95 2.07 9.81
C GLU A 114 -14.05 2.17 8.58
N ASN A 115 -12.74 2.22 8.79
CA ASN A 115 -11.79 2.55 7.73
C ASN A 115 -10.69 1.51 7.56
N TYR A 116 -10.84 0.35 8.22
CA TYR A 116 -10.00 -0.78 7.97
C TYR A 116 -10.52 -1.52 6.73
N LEU A 117 -9.96 -1.16 5.57
CA LEU A 117 -10.41 -1.71 4.30
C LEU A 117 -9.91 -3.15 4.11
N TYR A 118 -10.75 -4.01 3.52
CA TYR A 118 -10.41 -5.38 3.13
C TYR A 118 -9.95 -6.29 4.28
N VAL A 119 -10.53 -6.13 5.48
CA VAL A 119 -10.15 -6.91 6.68
C VAL A 119 -10.14 -8.41 6.41
N ASP A 120 -11.18 -8.94 5.77
CA ASP A 120 -11.29 -10.39 5.53
C ASP A 120 -10.15 -10.92 4.65
N GLU A 121 -9.82 -10.22 3.56
CA GLU A 121 -8.69 -10.57 2.67
C GLU A 121 -7.35 -10.46 3.41
N LEU A 122 -7.16 -9.41 4.20
CA LEU A 122 -5.95 -9.20 4.99
C LEU A 122 -5.76 -10.32 6.03
N MET A 123 -6.83 -10.76 6.67
CA MET A 123 -6.80 -11.83 7.65
C MET A 123 -6.57 -13.20 7.01
N GLU A 124 -7.12 -13.44 5.81
CA GLU A 124 -6.79 -14.64 5.03
C GLU A 124 -5.29 -14.69 4.72
N TRP A 125 -4.71 -13.61 4.19
CA TRP A 125 -3.29 -13.55 3.85
C TRP A 125 -2.37 -13.68 5.06
N ARG A 126 -2.81 -13.16 6.21
CA ARG A 126 -2.10 -13.34 7.48
C ARG A 126 -2.12 -14.81 7.92
N THR A 127 -3.27 -15.46 7.81
CA THR A 127 -3.43 -16.88 8.17
C THR A 127 -2.61 -17.79 7.25
N LEU A 128 -2.51 -17.44 5.96
CA LEU A 128 -1.66 -18.13 4.99
C LEU A 128 -0.15 -17.88 5.20
N GLY A 129 0.23 -16.98 6.12
CA GLY A 129 1.62 -16.65 6.43
C GLY A 129 2.33 -15.82 5.35
N VAL A 130 1.60 -15.28 4.37
CA VAL A 130 2.17 -14.50 3.27
C VAL A 130 2.24 -13.00 3.56
N LEU A 131 1.47 -12.52 4.55
CA LEU A 131 1.40 -11.12 4.94
C LEU A 131 1.45 -10.95 6.47
N ASP A 132 2.29 -10.06 6.96
CA ASP A 132 2.13 -9.43 8.28
C ASP A 132 1.44 -8.08 8.11
N VAL A 133 0.44 -7.78 8.92
CA VAL A 133 -0.22 -6.47 8.91
C VAL A 133 0.06 -5.77 10.22
N ARG A 134 0.63 -4.57 10.12
CA ARG A 134 0.98 -3.67 11.21
C ARG A 134 0.04 -2.46 11.18
N PRO A 135 -1.15 -2.55 11.83
CA PRO A 135 -2.12 -1.46 11.79
C PRO A 135 -1.68 -0.28 12.68
N ALA A 136 -2.06 0.93 12.27
CA ALA A 136 -1.97 2.14 13.08
C ALA A 136 -3.30 2.91 13.01
N PHE A 137 -3.93 3.15 14.17
CA PHE A 137 -5.25 3.77 14.27
C PHE A 137 -5.14 5.18 14.86
N SER A 138 -5.42 6.18 14.03
CA SER A 138 -5.25 7.59 14.43
C SER A 138 -6.29 8.09 15.44
N ARG A 139 -7.45 7.42 15.54
CA ARG A 139 -8.55 7.76 16.47
C ARG A 139 -8.81 6.69 17.53
N ALA A 140 -8.14 5.53 17.44
CA ALA A 140 -8.23 4.43 18.40
C ALA A 140 -6.84 3.81 18.66
N PRO A 141 -5.83 4.61 19.08
CA PRO A 141 -4.44 4.15 19.21
C PRO A 141 -4.29 2.98 20.20
N GLU A 142 -5.18 2.86 21.19
CA GLU A 142 -5.24 1.74 22.12
C GLU A 142 -5.46 0.39 21.43
N LYS A 143 -6.02 0.38 20.22
CA LYS A 143 -6.22 -0.83 19.40
C LYS A 143 -5.05 -1.13 18.45
N SER A 144 -3.99 -0.31 18.49
CA SER A 144 -2.77 -0.47 17.69
C SER A 144 -1.51 -0.27 18.53
N ASP A 145 -1.49 -0.81 19.75
CA ASP A 145 -0.36 -0.74 20.70
C ASP A 145 0.13 0.70 20.97
N GLY A 146 -0.81 1.64 21.02
CA GLY A 146 -0.53 3.07 21.20
C GLY A 146 -0.07 3.80 19.94
N LYS A 147 0.03 3.12 18.78
CA LYS A 147 0.54 3.72 17.54
C LYS A 147 -0.56 4.45 16.79
N LYS A 148 -0.41 5.76 16.67
CA LYS A 148 -1.40 6.64 16.04
C LYS A 148 -1.22 6.70 14.52
N TYR A 149 0.03 6.70 14.06
CA TYR A 149 0.35 6.80 12.64
C TYR A 149 1.31 5.71 12.18
N VAL A 150 1.31 5.47 10.87
CA VAL A 150 2.17 4.46 10.23
C VAL A 150 3.63 4.69 10.59
N GLN A 151 4.10 5.94 10.52
CA GLN A 151 5.49 6.27 10.79
C GLN A 151 5.94 5.93 12.24
N ASP A 152 5.03 5.96 13.21
CA ASP A 152 5.32 5.55 14.59
C ASP A 152 5.62 4.05 14.66
N ARG A 153 4.88 3.27 13.87
CA ARG A 153 5.03 1.81 13.77
C ARG A 153 6.29 1.43 12.98
N VAL A 154 6.61 2.16 11.91
CA VAL A 154 7.84 1.95 11.14
C VAL A 154 9.08 2.18 12.00
N TRP A 155 9.05 3.19 12.86
CA TRP A 155 10.16 3.48 13.77
C TRP A 155 10.37 2.36 14.81
N GLU A 156 9.28 1.80 15.34
CA GLU A 156 9.34 0.66 16.26
C GLU A 156 9.91 -0.58 15.57
N ASP A 157 9.39 -0.92 14.39
CA ASP A 157 9.80 -2.07 13.59
C ASP A 157 11.00 -1.75 12.65
N ARG A 158 11.85 -0.77 13.01
CA ARG A 158 12.93 -0.25 12.13
C ARG A 158 13.96 -1.28 11.70
N GLU A 159 14.16 -2.34 12.47
CA GLU A 159 15.06 -3.44 12.10
C GLU A 159 14.58 -4.20 10.86
N LEU A 160 13.25 -4.31 10.68
CA LEU A 160 12.67 -4.97 9.50
C LEU A 160 13.04 -4.24 8.20
N PHE A 161 13.29 -2.93 8.28
CA PHE A 161 13.62 -2.09 7.13
C PHE A 161 14.88 -2.58 6.39
N TYR A 162 15.85 -3.14 7.11
CA TYR A 162 17.10 -3.64 6.53
C TYR A 162 17.05 -5.10 6.08
N THR A 163 16.07 -5.86 6.56
CA THR A 163 15.90 -7.28 6.20
C THR A 163 15.17 -7.48 4.87
N CYS A 164 14.61 -6.42 4.28
CA CYS A 164 13.72 -6.52 3.12
C CYS A 164 14.35 -6.00 1.82
N GLY A 165 14.18 -6.78 0.75
CA GLY A 165 14.71 -6.48 -0.58
C GLY A 165 13.96 -5.41 -1.38
N ARG A 166 12.72 -5.03 -1.01
CA ARG A 166 11.98 -3.88 -1.59
C ARG A 166 10.99 -3.22 -0.60
N SER A 167 10.83 -1.90 -0.70
CA SER A 167 10.02 -1.04 0.18
C SER A 167 9.18 -0.01 -0.59
N TYR A 168 7.85 -0.01 -0.44
CA TYR A 168 6.94 0.90 -1.16
C TYR A 168 6.43 2.03 -0.26
N LEU A 169 6.99 3.22 -0.43
CA LEU A 169 6.80 4.37 0.45
C LEU A 169 5.55 5.20 0.14
N ALA A 170 4.87 5.60 1.21
CA ALA A 170 4.01 6.79 1.21
C ALA A 170 4.85 8.02 1.59
N ALA A 171 4.51 9.20 1.07
CA ALA A 171 5.26 10.45 1.30
C ALA A 171 5.49 10.76 2.80
N ALA A 172 4.51 10.45 3.65
CA ALA A 172 4.59 10.66 5.11
C ALA A 172 5.64 9.80 5.84
N VAL A 173 6.05 8.67 5.24
CA VAL A 173 6.99 7.71 5.84
C VAL A 173 8.43 7.98 5.41
N ARG A 174 8.63 8.79 4.34
CA ARG A 174 9.96 9.12 3.79
C ARG A 174 10.91 9.68 4.85
N ALA A 175 10.44 10.63 5.66
CA ALA A 175 11.27 11.26 6.70
C ALA A 175 11.72 10.24 7.77
N VAL A 176 10.84 9.32 8.15
CA VAL A 176 11.20 8.27 9.12
C VAL A 176 12.18 7.27 8.51
N CYS A 177 12.02 6.90 7.24
CA CYS A 177 12.98 6.02 6.59
C CYS A 177 14.37 6.68 6.40
N ILE A 178 14.43 7.99 6.11
CA ILE A 178 15.71 8.72 6.11
C ILE A 178 16.36 8.64 7.49
N ARG A 179 15.59 8.89 8.55
CA ARG A 179 16.11 8.80 9.93
C ARG A 179 16.61 7.40 10.29
N ILE A 180 15.89 6.35 9.87
CA ILE A 180 16.33 4.96 10.07
C ILE A 180 17.68 4.74 9.38
N VAL A 181 17.81 5.13 8.10
CA VAL A 181 19.07 5.02 7.33
C VAL A 181 20.21 5.84 7.94
N ALA A 182 19.91 7.03 8.44
CA ALA A 182 20.88 7.88 9.14
C ALA A 182 21.39 7.23 10.43
N GLU A 183 20.50 6.65 11.25
CA GLU A 183 20.86 5.96 12.49
C GLU A 183 21.76 4.74 12.24
N HIS A 184 21.48 3.97 11.18
CA HIS A 184 22.27 2.78 10.84
C HIS A 184 23.65 3.11 10.24
N ASN A 185 23.72 4.12 9.37
CA ASN A 185 24.98 4.47 8.69
C ASN A 185 25.81 5.52 9.44
N GLY A 186 25.25 6.17 10.47
CA GLY A 186 25.89 7.26 11.18
C GLY A 186 26.02 8.56 10.38
N ASP A 187 25.36 8.67 9.22
CA ASP A 187 25.46 9.82 8.32
C ASP A 187 24.08 10.19 7.73
N GLU A 188 23.52 11.29 8.24
CA GLU A 188 22.23 11.85 7.82
C GLU A 188 22.28 12.43 6.40
N ARG A 189 23.43 12.97 5.99
CA ARG A 189 23.60 13.58 4.67
C ARG A 189 23.68 12.51 3.58
N LEU A 190 24.39 11.41 3.86
CA LEU A 190 24.39 10.22 3.02
C LEU A 190 22.99 9.62 2.90
N ALA A 191 22.25 9.52 4.01
CA ALA A 191 20.87 9.03 3.99
C ALA A 191 19.98 9.90 3.09
N GLU A 192 20.04 11.23 3.22
CA GLU A 192 19.30 12.13 2.34
C GLU A 192 19.68 11.99 0.87
N GLU A 193 20.97 11.84 0.56
CA GLU A 193 21.46 11.67 -0.81
C GLU A 193 20.99 10.35 -1.43
N LEU A 194 21.03 9.25 -0.68
CA LEU A 194 20.52 7.94 -1.12
C LEU A 194 19.01 8.01 -1.45
N PHE A 195 18.24 8.73 -0.63
CA PHE A 195 16.80 8.96 -0.87
C PHE A 195 16.51 10.03 -1.93
N ARG A 196 17.43 10.95 -2.21
CA ARG A 196 17.29 11.99 -3.23
C ARG A 196 17.59 11.44 -4.62
N ASN A 197 18.61 10.60 -4.73
CA ASN A 197 19.03 9.99 -5.98
C ASN A 197 18.23 8.74 -6.35
N ASN A 198 17.26 8.34 -5.51
CA ASN A 198 16.48 7.11 -5.65
C ASN A 198 17.38 5.87 -5.83
N GLN A 199 18.59 5.92 -5.26
CA GLN A 199 19.66 4.92 -5.39
C GLN A 199 19.46 3.72 -4.47
N LEU A 200 18.51 3.81 -3.57
CA LEU A 200 17.92 2.63 -2.93
C LEU A 200 16.93 2.05 -3.95
N GLU A 201 17.40 1.08 -4.75
CA GLU A 201 16.65 0.34 -5.78
C GLU A 201 15.32 -0.26 -5.28
N CYS A 202 15.15 -0.27 -3.97
CA CYS A 202 14.03 -0.78 -3.22
C CYS A 202 12.81 0.15 -3.20
N PHE A 203 12.87 1.41 -3.65
CA PHE A 203 11.79 2.38 -3.41
C PHE A 203 10.86 2.68 -4.59
N ALA A 204 9.56 2.68 -4.30
CA ALA A 204 8.55 3.22 -5.21
C ALA A 204 7.37 3.84 -4.45
N MET A 205 6.80 4.91 -5.02
CA MET A 205 5.69 5.65 -4.45
C MET A 205 4.56 5.80 -5.47
N ASP A 206 3.32 5.74 -4.99
CA ASP A 206 2.11 6.07 -5.75
C ASP A 206 1.38 7.20 -5.01
N ILE A 207 1.68 8.44 -5.39
CA ILE A 207 1.19 9.64 -4.70
C ILE A 207 -0.01 10.18 -5.46
N PHE A 208 -1.15 10.26 -4.77
CA PHE A 208 -2.33 10.96 -5.25
C PHE A 208 -2.16 12.47 -5.00
N GLY A 209 -2.33 13.28 -6.05
CA GLY A 209 -2.30 14.75 -6.00
C GLY A 209 -3.68 15.38 -6.10
#